data_AF-A0A8B8BXZ8-F1
#
_entry.id   AF-A0A8B8BXZ8-F1
#
_cell.length_a   1.000
_cell.length_b   1.000
_cell.length_c   1.000
_cell.angle_alpha   90.00
_cell.angle_beta   90.00
_cell.angle_gamma   90.00
#
_symmetry.space_group_name_H-M   'P 1'
#
loop_
_entity.id
_entity.type
_entity.pdbx_description
1 polymer ?
#
loop_
_entity_poly.entity_id
_entity_poly.type
_entity_poly.pdbx_seq_one_letter_code
_entity_poly.pdbx_strand_id
1 'polypeptide(L)'
;MDEMCWLVCCLVGGCMLTRVLSYENLALNKSTWKQGDSCGANRAVDGQKTSLSVYGTDCLPSTYTKTVEWRVDLGNILSIHHIFIQYATNNKQWDANNSLTKTFMGFSVYLSNTTNKEDGVLCFRDTIFSKATIPNPVNITCPYHGRYVIYYNNRTHYPYPPDYSDTVAGALCEVEVYGCPIQGFYGESCSITCPRNCQGGHCHILKGTCLGCDDGLTGPTCETIQTQTNVPDDNKDPDTAEHLGHMLIFDIAHAVSILEPRESPGIDSTPVGTSSLLSLVSYATNVSAKGPITIVSKDGASLCGAFCAVFNCMQQINMDDSVDVFTTVRQLQTRRPEFCSTLEEYLLVYRALYDYIGTISQNIYENM
;
A
#
# COMPACT_ATOMS: atom_id res chain seq x y z
N MET A 1 1.13 58.63 -2.19
CA MET A 1 0.51 58.09 -0.96
C MET A 1 -0.22 56.81 -1.36
N ASP A 2 0.49 55.78 -1.82
CA ASP A 2 1.51 54.97 -1.11
C ASP A 2 0.81 54.14 -0.03
N GLU A 3 0.96 52.81 0.09
CA GLU A 3 2.12 52.00 -0.22
C GLU A 3 1.76 50.50 -0.26
N MET A 4 2.52 49.71 -1.02
CA MET A 4 2.66 48.27 -0.82
C MET A 4 3.24 47.97 0.57
N CYS A 5 2.84 46.86 1.19
CA CYS A 5 3.69 46.19 2.17
C CYS A 5 3.70 44.69 1.89
N TRP A 6 4.83 44.22 1.35
CA TRP A 6 5.23 42.82 1.36
C TRP A 6 5.60 42.42 2.79
N LEU A 7 5.24 41.21 3.22
CA LEU A 7 6.09 40.47 4.16
C LEU A 7 6.42 39.11 3.56
N VAL A 8 7.59 39.06 2.94
CA VAL A 8 8.38 37.84 2.75
C VAL A 8 8.91 37.44 4.12
N CYS A 9 8.63 36.22 4.55
CA CYS A 9 9.46 35.54 5.55
C CYS A 9 9.83 34.15 5.01
N CYS A 10 10.92 34.11 4.24
CA CYS A 10 11.70 32.91 4.06
C CYS A 10 12.60 32.76 5.30
N LEU A 11 12.33 31.80 6.17
CA LEU A 11 13.34 31.18 7.04
C LEU A 11 13.16 29.66 7.00
N VAL A 12 13.97 29.08 6.11
CA VAL A 12 14.62 27.77 6.15
C VAL A 12 14.19 26.84 7.31
N GLY A 13 13.40 25.85 6.94
CA GLY A 13 12.96 24.76 7.81
C GLY A 13 11.80 24.09 7.10
N GLY A 14 12.13 23.26 6.12
CA GLY A 14 11.14 22.59 5.27
C GLY A 14 10.05 21.99 6.14
N CYS A 15 8.83 22.47 5.95
CA CYS A 15 7.63 21.82 6.43
C CYS A 15 7.58 20.46 5.72
N MET A 16 8.29 19.48 6.27
CA MET A 16 8.17 18.08 5.91
C MET A 16 6.78 17.69 6.39
N LEU A 17 5.78 17.97 5.55
CA LEU A 17 4.54 17.22 5.54
C LEU A 17 4.97 15.76 5.44
N THR A 18 5.01 15.07 6.57
CA THR A 18 5.18 13.63 6.63
C THR A 18 3.92 13.05 5.99
N ARG A 19 3.92 12.96 4.66
CA ARG A 19 2.93 12.16 3.95
C ARG A 19 3.07 10.76 4.54
N VAL A 20 2.05 10.32 5.26
CA VAL A 20 1.87 8.91 5.58
C VAL A 20 1.59 8.25 4.24
N LEU A 21 2.66 7.87 3.54
CA LEU A 21 2.55 7.10 2.32
C LEU A 21 1.85 5.79 2.71
N SER A 22 0.84 5.44 1.95
CA SER A 22 0.06 4.21 2.06
C SER A 22 -0.39 3.87 0.64
N TYR A 23 -1.09 2.76 0.46
CA TYR A 23 -1.67 2.50 -0.85
C TYR A 23 -2.72 3.57 -1.19
N GLU A 24 -2.51 4.27 -2.29
CA GLU A 24 -3.43 5.29 -2.82
C GLU A 24 -4.19 4.74 -4.02
N ASN A 25 -5.38 5.27 -4.33
CA ASN A 25 -6.05 4.99 -5.59
C ASN A 25 -5.33 5.73 -6.73
N LEU A 26 -4.41 5.03 -7.38
CA LEU A 26 -3.56 5.52 -8.46
C LEU A 26 -4.33 5.85 -9.74
N ALA A 27 -5.56 5.35 -9.89
CA ALA A 27 -6.38 5.57 -11.08
C ALA A 27 -7.26 6.82 -10.98
N LEU A 28 -7.51 7.36 -9.77
CA LEU A 28 -8.42 8.47 -9.56
C LEU A 28 -8.07 9.68 -10.43
N ASN A 29 -9.05 10.16 -11.21
CA ASN A 29 -8.96 11.26 -12.17
C ASN A 29 -7.81 11.14 -13.19
N LYS A 30 -7.40 9.92 -13.52
CA LYS A 30 -6.36 9.67 -14.53
C LYS A 30 -6.92 9.65 -15.94
N SER A 31 -6.00 9.77 -16.90
CA SER A 31 -6.32 9.70 -18.33
C SER A 31 -6.76 8.29 -18.70
N THR A 32 -7.83 8.19 -19.48
CA THR A 32 -8.44 6.92 -19.86
C THR A 32 -8.69 6.84 -21.35
N TRP A 33 -8.83 5.62 -21.84
CA TRP A 33 -9.20 5.33 -23.21
C TRP A 33 -10.11 4.11 -23.25
N LYS A 34 -11.04 4.08 -24.20
CA LYS A 34 -11.86 2.89 -24.50
C LYS A 34 -11.96 2.63 -26.00
N GLN A 35 -12.19 1.38 -26.36
CA GLN A 35 -12.38 0.94 -27.72
C GLN A 35 -13.61 1.62 -28.36
N GLY A 36 -13.47 2.06 -29.62
CA GLY A 36 -14.49 2.82 -30.33
C GLY A 36 -14.30 4.32 -30.13
N ASP A 37 -15.05 4.93 -29.22
CA ASP A 37 -15.00 6.36 -28.89
C ASP A 37 -14.51 6.55 -27.45
N SER A 38 -13.61 7.50 -27.19
CA SER A 38 -13.11 7.80 -25.84
C SER A 38 -14.11 8.53 -24.93
N CYS A 39 -15.23 9.04 -25.46
CA CYS A 39 -16.21 9.81 -24.69
C CYS A 39 -16.75 9.01 -23.48
N GLY A 40 -16.61 9.58 -22.28
CA GLY A 40 -17.08 8.98 -21.02
C GLY A 40 -16.23 7.83 -20.48
N ALA A 41 -15.03 7.57 -21.03
CA ALA A 41 -14.10 6.58 -20.50
C ALA A 41 -13.59 6.93 -19.09
N ASN A 42 -13.55 8.23 -18.76
CA ASN A 42 -13.07 8.76 -17.48
C ASN A 42 -14.03 8.51 -16.32
N ARG A 43 -15.29 8.17 -16.60
CA ARG A 43 -16.31 7.89 -15.58
C ARG A 43 -15.94 6.70 -14.69
N ALA A 44 -15.20 5.72 -15.22
CA ALA A 44 -14.69 4.61 -14.42
C ALA A 44 -13.67 5.04 -13.36
N VAL A 45 -13.14 6.26 -13.37
CA VAL A 45 -12.06 6.65 -12.47
C VAL A 45 -12.30 8.02 -11.82
N ASP A 46 -13.54 8.50 -11.82
CA ASP A 46 -13.88 9.82 -11.27
C ASP A 46 -14.36 9.76 -9.81
N GLY A 47 -14.48 8.57 -9.22
CA GLY A 47 -14.93 8.34 -7.86
C GLY A 47 -16.45 8.39 -7.66
N GLN A 48 -17.24 8.57 -8.73
CA GLN A 48 -18.70 8.69 -8.64
C GLN A 48 -19.37 7.32 -8.75
N LYS A 49 -20.17 6.97 -7.74
CA LYS A 49 -20.87 5.67 -7.68
C LYS A 49 -22.34 5.80 -7.29
N THR A 50 -22.94 6.97 -7.52
CA THR A 50 -24.28 7.29 -7.05
C THR A 50 -25.38 6.53 -7.79
N SER A 51 -25.19 6.31 -9.10
CA SER A 51 -26.11 5.57 -9.96
C SER A 51 -25.36 4.55 -10.80
N LEU A 52 -25.51 3.27 -10.46
CA LEU A 52 -24.91 2.14 -11.17
C LEU A 52 -25.74 1.74 -12.41
N SER A 53 -26.35 2.70 -13.09
CA SER A 53 -27.14 2.49 -14.30
C SER A 53 -26.29 2.56 -15.55
N VAL A 54 -26.50 1.63 -16.50
CA VAL A 54 -25.82 1.68 -17.82
C VAL A 54 -26.20 2.91 -18.64
N TYR A 55 -27.34 3.54 -18.31
CA TYR A 55 -27.81 4.80 -18.91
C TYR A 55 -27.53 6.01 -18.02
N GLY A 56 -26.86 5.79 -16.87
CA GLY A 56 -26.49 6.82 -15.93
C GLY A 56 -25.29 7.64 -16.37
N THR A 57 -24.89 8.55 -15.50
CA THR A 57 -23.72 9.43 -15.68
C THR A 57 -22.44 8.85 -15.13
N ASP A 58 -22.54 7.84 -14.25
CA ASP A 58 -21.43 7.39 -13.41
C ASP A 58 -20.73 6.15 -14.01
N CYS A 59 -21.37 5.48 -14.97
CA CYS A 59 -20.78 4.34 -15.66
C CYS A 59 -20.36 4.69 -17.08
N LEU A 60 -19.40 3.94 -17.59
CA LEU A 60 -19.00 3.98 -19.00
C LEU A 60 -20.23 3.80 -19.89
N PRO A 61 -20.42 4.67 -20.90
CA PRO A 61 -21.43 4.47 -21.93
C PRO A 61 -21.16 3.13 -22.62
N SER A 62 -22.06 2.18 -22.43
CA SER A 62 -21.85 0.81 -22.92
C SER A 62 -22.54 0.60 -24.25
N THR A 63 -21.77 0.13 -25.23
CA THR A 63 -22.28 -0.46 -26.46
C THR A 63 -22.04 -1.98 -26.37
N TYR A 64 -23.05 -2.78 -26.70
CA TYR A 64 -22.92 -4.24 -26.67
C TYR A 64 -22.20 -4.72 -27.94
N THR A 65 -20.95 -5.12 -27.79
CA THR A 65 -20.03 -5.48 -28.89
C THR A 65 -19.47 -6.90 -28.69
N LYS A 66 -18.66 -7.38 -29.65
CA LYS A 66 -17.95 -8.67 -29.54
C LYS A 66 -16.68 -8.58 -28.69
N THR A 67 -16.08 -7.39 -28.61
CA THR A 67 -14.92 -7.12 -27.76
C THR A 67 -15.11 -5.79 -27.07
N VAL A 68 -14.57 -5.67 -25.87
CA VAL A 68 -14.41 -4.39 -25.20
C VAL A 68 -13.01 -4.30 -24.65
N GLU A 69 -12.41 -3.13 -24.81
CA GLU A 69 -11.14 -2.78 -24.20
C GLU A 69 -11.29 -1.39 -23.59
N TRP A 70 -10.86 -1.26 -22.34
CA TRP A 70 -10.74 0.00 -21.62
C TRP A 70 -9.41 0.02 -20.90
N ARG A 71 -8.77 1.18 -20.83
CA ARG A 71 -7.53 1.34 -20.08
C ARG A 71 -7.42 2.68 -19.39
N VAL A 72 -6.67 2.70 -18.29
CA VAL A 72 -6.25 3.91 -17.57
C VAL A 72 -4.73 4.02 -17.60
N ASP A 73 -4.22 5.24 -17.83
CA ASP A 73 -2.80 5.60 -17.74
C ASP A 73 -2.50 6.14 -16.34
N LEU A 74 -1.76 5.39 -15.53
CA LEU A 74 -1.37 5.79 -14.17
C LEU A 74 -0.36 6.96 -14.19
N GLY A 75 0.27 7.21 -15.33
CA GLY A 75 1.25 8.26 -15.58
C GLY A 75 2.70 7.79 -15.44
N ASN A 76 2.97 6.85 -14.54
CA ASN A 76 4.28 6.24 -14.29
C ASN A 76 4.15 4.72 -14.18
N ILE A 77 5.28 4.01 -14.26
CA ILE A 77 5.35 2.58 -13.93
C ILE A 77 5.33 2.47 -12.40
N LEU A 78 4.21 2.02 -11.84
CA LEU A 78 3.97 1.99 -10.40
C LEU A 78 3.76 0.55 -9.92
N SER A 79 4.11 0.29 -8.66
CA SER A 79 3.86 -0.99 -8.01
C SER A 79 2.40 -1.07 -7.60
N ILE A 80 1.66 -2.03 -8.15
CA ILE A 80 0.24 -2.24 -7.84
C ILE A 80 0.12 -3.31 -6.75
N HIS A 81 -0.83 -3.14 -5.83
CA HIS A 81 -1.23 -4.17 -4.87
C HIS A 81 -2.45 -4.93 -5.39
N HIS A 82 -3.53 -4.19 -5.65
CA HIS A 82 -4.80 -4.75 -6.04
C HIS A 82 -5.65 -3.74 -6.80
N ILE A 83 -6.65 -4.26 -7.51
CA ILE A 83 -7.54 -3.50 -8.37
C ILE A 83 -8.97 -3.86 -7.99
N PHE A 84 -9.81 -2.85 -7.76
CA PHE A 84 -11.25 -3.04 -7.67
C PHE A 84 -11.92 -2.67 -8.98
N ILE A 85 -12.94 -3.44 -9.38
CA ILE A 85 -13.79 -3.09 -10.51
C ILE A 85 -15.24 -3.18 -10.06
N GLN A 86 -15.95 -2.06 -10.15
CA GLN A 86 -17.39 -1.93 -9.94
C GLN A 86 -18.09 -1.90 -11.30
N TYR A 87 -19.06 -2.80 -11.50
CA TYR A 87 -19.88 -2.87 -12.71
C TYR A 87 -21.22 -2.16 -12.54
N ALA A 88 -21.83 -1.80 -13.67
CA ALA A 88 -23.22 -1.37 -13.69
C ALA A 88 -24.15 -2.49 -13.27
N THR A 89 -25.16 -2.15 -12.46
CA THR A 89 -26.19 -3.06 -11.95
C THR A 89 -27.59 -2.70 -12.43
N ASN A 90 -27.74 -1.56 -13.13
CA ASN A 90 -29.03 -0.90 -13.38
C ASN A 90 -29.78 -0.52 -12.10
N ASN A 91 -29.04 -0.22 -11.02
CA ASN A 91 -29.58 0.04 -9.69
C ASN A 91 -30.48 -1.11 -9.17
N LYS A 92 -30.22 -2.33 -9.65
CA LYS A 92 -30.87 -3.56 -9.19
C LYS A 92 -29.92 -4.34 -8.29
N GLN A 93 -30.48 -5.27 -7.52
CA GLN A 93 -29.67 -6.22 -6.77
C GLN A 93 -28.71 -6.97 -7.71
N TRP A 94 -27.51 -7.24 -7.20
CA TRP A 94 -26.47 -7.95 -7.93
C TRP A 94 -26.51 -9.43 -7.56
N ASP A 95 -27.32 -10.19 -8.29
CA ASP A 95 -27.56 -11.60 -8.10
C ASP A 95 -27.70 -12.34 -9.45
N ALA A 96 -28.03 -13.62 -9.41
CA ALA A 96 -28.22 -14.45 -10.61
C ALA A 96 -29.34 -13.94 -11.56
N ASN A 97 -30.27 -13.12 -11.06
CA ASN A 97 -31.36 -12.54 -11.85
C ASN A 97 -30.94 -11.27 -12.57
N ASN A 98 -29.80 -10.68 -12.22
CA ASN A 98 -29.30 -9.50 -12.89
C ASN A 98 -28.77 -9.86 -14.28
N SER A 99 -29.47 -9.38 -15.32
CA SER A 99 -29.17 -9.68 -16.72
C SER A 99 -27.82 -9.17 -17.21
N LEU A 100 -27.14 -8.29 -16.47
CA LEU A 100 -25.83 -7.75 -16.84
C LEU A 100 -24.67 -8.67 -16.43
N THR A 101 -24.86 -9.57 -15.47
CA THR A 101 -23.80 -10.49 -14.99
C THR A 101 -23.16 -11.26 -16.16
N LYS A 102 -23.98 -11.80 -17.06
CA LYS A 102 -23.56 -12.54 -18.26
C LYS A 102 -22.69 -11.78 -19.24
N THR A 103 -22.74 -10.44 -19.23
CA THR A 103 -21.98 -9.60 -20.16
C THR A 103 -20.57 -9.28 -19.67
N PHE A 104 -20.31 -9.45 -18.37
CA PHE A 104 -19.00 -9.16 -17.76
C PHE A 104 -18.16 -10.42 -17.50
N MET A 105 -18.78 -11.60 -17.39
CA MET A 105 -18.04 -12.85 -17.20
C MET A 105 -16.95 -13.05 -18.27
N GLY A 106 -15.89 -13.79 -17.95
CA GLY A 106 -14.78 -14.08 -18.86
C GLY A 106 -13.85 -12.91 -19.16
N PHE A 107 -13.96 -11.81 -18.41
CA PHE A 107 -13.07 -10.66 -18.56
C PHE A 107 -11.64 -10.98 -18.13
N SER A 108 -10.71 -10.16 -18.58
CA SER A 108 -9.30 -10.22 -18.22
C SER A 108 -8.81 -8.83 -17.86
N VAL A 109 -7.85 -8.77 -16.94
CA VAL A 109 -7.16 -7.54 -16.55
C VAL A 109 -5.67 -7.73 -16.82
N TYR A 110 -5.11 -6.77 -17.55
CA TYR A 110 -3.68 -6.74 -17.87
C TYR A 110 -3.05 -5.52 -17.23
N LEU A 111 -1.79 -5.67 -16.85
CA LEU A 111 -0.92 -4.58 -16.44
C LEU A 111 0.20 -4.45 -17.46
N SER A 112 0.29 -3.31 -18.13
CA SER A 112 1.26 -3.09 -19.22
C SER A 112 2.06 -1.81 -19.02
N ASN A 113 3.27 -1.78 -19.57
CA ASN A 113 4.06 -0.56 -19.69
C ASN A 113 3.74 0.23 -20.96
N THR A 114 3.03 -0.39 -21.91
CA THR A 114 2.60 0.20 -23.18
C THR A 114 1.07 0.27 -23.24
N THR A 115 0.54 0.91 -24.27
CA THR A 115 -0.91 0.94 -24.53
C THR A 115 -1.46 -0.39 -25.05
N ASN A 116 -0.60 -1.37 -25.31
CA ASN A 116 -0.97 -2.69 -25.82
C ASN A 116 -0.97 -3.71 -24.66
N LYS A 117 -2.06 -4.48 -24.58
CA LYS A 117 -2.23 -5.53 -23.55
C LYS A 117 -1.31 -6.73 -23.76
N GLU A 118 -0.92 -7.02 -25.00
CA GLU A 118 -0.08 -8.18 -25.33
C GLU A 118 1.37 -8.03 -24.84
N ASP A 119 1.81 -6.79 -24.60
CA ASP A 119 3.14 -6.50 -24.04
C ASP A 119 3.16 -6.59 -22.51
N GLY A 120 1.99 -6.78 -21.89
CA GLY A 120 1.79 -6.71 -20.45
C GLY A 120 1.70 -8.07 -19.76
N VAL A 121 1.58 -8.02 -18.43
CA VAL A 121 1.31 -9.18 -17.59
C VAL A 121 -0.20 -9.37 -17.46
N LEU A 122 -0.67 -10.60 -17.67
CA LEU A 122 -2.05 -10.98 -17.37
C LEU A 122 -2.22 -11.10 -15.85
N CYS A 123 -2.81 -10.09 -15.21
CA CYS A 123 -3.10 -10.08 -13.77
C CYS A 123 -4.16 -11.12 -13.41
N PHE A 124 -5.23 -11.14 -14.20
CA PHE A 124 -6.43 -11.90 -13.87
C PHE A 124 -7.18 -12.26 -15.14
N ARG A 125 -7.72 -13.46 -15.17
CA ARG A 125 -8.66 -13.92 -16.18
C ARG A 125 -9.78 -14.66 -15.49
N ASP A 126 -11.00 -14.15 -15.65
CA ASP A 126 -12.18 -14.84 -15.19
C ASP A 126 -12.37 -16.14 -15.97
N THR A 127 -12.35 -17.24 -15.23
CA THR A 127 -12.70 -18.58 -15.70
C THR A 127 -13.64 -19.30 -14.73
N ILE A 128 -13.98 -18.66 -13.60
CA ILE A 128 -14.61 -19.31 -12.44
C ILE A 128 -15.93 -18.66 -12.06
N PHE A 129 -16.19 -17.42 -12.49
CA PHE A 129 -17.42 -16.76 -12.12
C PHE A 129 -18.61 -17.30 -12.93
N SER A 130 -19.74 -17.34 -12.25
CA SER A 130 -21.07 -17.64 -12.80
C SER A 130 -21.96 -16.42 -12.61
N LYS A 131 -23.16 -16.44 -13.19
CA LYS A 131 -24.17 -15.39 -12.97
C LYS A 131 -24.43 -15.12 -11.48
N ALA A 132 -24.37 -16.14 -10.64
CA ALA A 132 -24.65 -16.01 -9.21
C ALA A 132 -23.43 -15.61 -8.38
N THR A 133 -22.21 -15.82 -8.89
CA THR A 133 -20.98 -15.74 -8.09
C THR A 133 -20.02 -14.63 -8.51
N ILE A 134 -20.21 -14.00 -9.68
CA ILE A 134 -19.43 -12.82 -10.06
C ILE A 134 -19.64 -11.73 -9.00
N PRO A 135 -18.59 -11.25 -8.29
CA PRO A 135 -18.75 -10.22 -7.27
C PRO A 135 -18.84 -8.82 -7.91
N ASN A 136 -19.43 -7.88 -7.17
CA ASN A 136 -19.46 -6.47 -7.55
C ASN A 136 -19.42 -5.58 -6.29
N PRO A 137 -18.29 -4.94 -5.96
CA PRO A 137 -17.07 -4.88 -6.76
C PRO A 137 -16.27 -6.19 -6.73
N VAL A 138 -15.51 -6.47 -7.80
CA VAL A 138 -14.50 -7.54 -7.79
C VAL A 138 -13.18 -6.99 -7.24
N ASN A 139 -12.48 -7.78 -6.42
CA ASN A 139 -11.14 -7.47 -5.91
C ASN A 139 -10.11 -8.39 -6.57
N ILE A 140 -9.15 -7.80 -7.29
CA ILE A 140 -8.14 -8.51 -8.07
C ILE A 140 -6.78 -8.17 -7.51
N THR A 141 -6.11 -9.15 -6.89
CA THR A 141 -4.71 -9.00 -6.48
C THR A 141 -3.81 -9.04 -7.72
N CYS A 142 -3.01 -7.99 -7.94
CA CYS A 142 -2.06 -7.95 -9.04
C CYS A 142 -0.75 -7.27 -8.58
N PRO A 143 0.15 -8.00 -7.89
CA PRO A 143 1.33 -7.45 -7.24
C PRO A 143 2.49 -7.23 -8.23
N TYR A 144 2.22 -6.56 -9.34
CA TYR A 144 3.17 -6.30 -10.43
C TYR A 144 3.35 -4.79 -10.64
N HIS A 145 4.37 -4.44 -11.42
CA HIS A 145 4.62 -3.06 -11.84
C HIS A 145 3.99 -2.82 -13.20
N GLY A 146 3.40 -1.65 -13.39
CA GLY A 146 3.00 -1.21 -14.71
C GLY A 146 2.44 0.20 -14.75
N ARG A 147 2.27 0.70 -15.97
CA ARG A 147 1.76 2.04 -16.24
C ARG A 147 0.30 2.06 -16.64
N TYR A 148 -0.15 1.03 -17.35
CA TYR A 148 -1.51 0.91 -17.86
C TYR A 148 -2.21 -0.27 -17.24
N VAL A 149 -3.36 -0.03 -16.63
CA VAL A 149 -4.32 -1.09 -16.27
C VAL A 149 -5.32 -1.20 -17.39
N ILE A 150 -5.47 -2.40 -17.96
CA ILE A 150 -6.27 -2.66 -19.16
C ILE A 150 -7.33 -3.72 -18.83
N TYR A 151 -8.59 -3.32 -18.88
CA TYR A 151 -9.73 -4.23 -18.85
C TYR A 151 -10.03 -4.71 -20.28
N TYR A 152 -10.19 -6.01 -20.44
CA TYR A 152 -10.49 -6.61 -21.74
C TYR A 152 -11.51 -7.73 -21.60
N ASN A 153 -12.48 -7.80 -22.50
CA ASN A 153 -13.38 -8.94 -22.61
C ASN A 153 -13.64 -9.28 -24.08
N ASN A 154 -13.72 -10.57 -24.39
CA ASN A 154 -13.77 -11.08 -25.75
C ASN A 154 -14.84 -12.17 -25.94
N ARG A 155 -15.59 -12.05 -27.04
CA ARG A 155 -16.61 -12.98 -27.55
C ARG A 155 -16.47 -13.17 -29.07
N THR A 156 -15.25 -13.31 -29.60
CA THR A 156 -15.03 -13.60 -31.03
C THR A 156 -14.92 -15.09 -31.33
N HIS A 157 -14.61 -15.93 -30.34
CA HIS A 157 -14.37 -17.36 -30.52
C HIS A 157 -15.45 -18.20 -29.84
N TYR A 158 -16.34 -18.76 -30.65
CA TYR A 158 -17.40 -19.70 -30.22
C TYR A 158 -16.86 -21.15 -30.17
N PRO A 159 -17.35 -22.05 -29.29
CA PRO A 159 -18.43 -21.89 -28.30
C PRO A 159 -18.00 -21.20 -27.00
N TYR A 160 -18.90 -20.41 -26.41
CA TYR A 160 -18.69 -19.80 -25.10
C TYR A 160 -19.12 -20.76 -23.98
N PRO A 161 -18.56 -20.59 -22.76
CA PRO A 161 -19.08 -21.25 -21.58
C PRO A 161 -20.60 -21.01 -21.40
N PRO A 162 -21.32 -21.94 -20.74
CA PRO A 162 -22.72 -21.75 -20.40
C PRO A 162 -22.95 -20.42 -19.68
N ASP A 163 -24.14 -19.83 -19.88
CA ASP A 163 -24.56 -18.55 -19.30
C ASP A 163 -23.86 -17.27 -19.79
N TYR A 164 -22.78 -17.38 -20.56
CA TYR A 164 -22.13 -16.21 -21.14
C TYR A 164 -23.05 -15.57 -22.16
N SER A 165 -23.08 -14.23 -22.16
CA SER A 165 -23.72 -13.48 -23.24
C SER A 165 -22.86 -13.59 -24.52
N ASP A 166 -23.51 -13.50 -25.66
CA ASP A 166 -22.89 -13.45 -26.99
C ASP A 166 -22.19 -12.12 -27.30
N THR A 167 -22.38 -11.15 -26.41
CA THR A 167 -21.89 -9.77 -26.44
C THR A 167 -21.32 -9.41 -25.07
N VAL A 168 -20.35 -8.49 -25.05
CA VAL A 168 -19.74 -7.96 -23.83
C VAL A 168 -20.23 -6.55 -23.56
N ALA A 169 -20.29 -6.18 -22.27
CA ALA A 169 -20.60 -4.82 -21.85
C ALA A 169 -19.35 -4.13 -21.32
N GLY A 170 -19.18 -2.86 -21.72
CA GLY A 170 -18.12 -1.99 -21.20
C GLY A 170 -18.56 -1.14 -20.02
N ALA A 171 -19.74 -1.38 -19.43
CA ALA A 171 -20.34 -0.55 -18.39
C ALA A 171 -19.64 -0.71 -17.02
N LEU A 172 -18.36 -0.37 -16.96
CA LEU A 172 -17.60 -0.19 -15.73
C LEU A 172 -18.05 1.13 -15.08
N CYS A 173 -18.33 1.13 -13.79
CA CYS A 173 -18.70 2.34 -13.04
C CYS A 173 -17.56 2.86 -12.19
N GLU A 174 -16.72 1.98 -11.63
CA GLU A 174 -15.48 2.40 -10.98
C GLU A 174 -14.39 1.36 -11.19
N VAL A 175 -13.16 1.82 -11.40
CA VAL A 175 -11.93 1.05 -11.38
C VAL A 175 -10.94 1.75 -10.46
N GLU A 176 -10.69 1.15 -9.31
CA GLU A 176 -9.75 1.68 -8.32
C GLU A 176 -8.48 0.84 -8.37
N VAL A 177 -7.32 1.50 -8.49
CA VAL A 177 -6.02 0.82 -8.59
C VAL A 177 -5.20 1.21 -7.38
N TYR A 178 -5.08 0.31 -6.40
CA TYR A 178 -4.36 0.59 -5.17
C TYR A 178 -2.92 0.10 -5.24
N GLY A 179 -1.98 0.98 -4.94
CA GLY A 179 -0.56 0.68 -4.97
C GLY A 179 0.29 1.84 -4.46
N CYS A 180 1.60 1.75 -4.66
CA CYS A 180 2.51 2.80 -4.23
C CYS A 180 2.55 3.96 -5.25
N PRO A 181 2.35 5.22 -4.82
CA PRO A 181 2.31 6.37 -5.72
C PRO A 181 3.70 6.77 -6.25
N ILE A 182 4.77 6.27 -5.61
CA ILE A 182 6.15 6.55 -5.97
C ILE A 182 6.81 5.26 -6.47
N GLN A 183 7.48 5.33 -7.62
CA GLN A 183 8.21 4.21 -8.20
C GLN A 183 9.38 3.79 -7.30
N GLY A 184 9.64 2.48 -7.23
CA GLY A 184 10.78 1.93 -6.49
C GLY A 184 10.55 1.87 -4.98
N PHE A 185 9.31 2.02 -4.52
CA PHE A 185 8.93 1.84 -3.13
C PHE A 185 7.95 0.67 -2.96
N TYR A 186 8.01 0.04 -1.79
CA TYR A 186 7.18 -1.08 -1.38
C TYR A 186 6.86 -1.01 0.13
N GLY A 187 6.07 -1.98 0.59
CA GLY A 187 5.54 -2.08 1.94
C GLY A 187 4.18 -1.41 2.08
N GLU A 188 3.49 -1.70 3.17
CA GLU A 188 2.13 -1.17 3.44
C GLU A 188 2.09 0.37 3.49
N SER A 189 3.21 0.98 3.86
CA SER A 189 3.37 2.43 3.87
C SER A 189 4.10 2.99 2.64
N CYS A 190 4.45 2.18 1.64
CA CYS A 190 5.19 2.66 0.46
C CYS A 190 6.43 3.52 0.79
N SER A 191 7.10 3.20 1.90
CA SER A 191 8.24 3.98 2.44
C SER A 191 9.56 3.20 2.35
N ILE A 192 9.52 1.92 2.01
CA ILE A 192 10.72 1.08 1.90
C ILE A 192 11.14 1.06 0.44
N THR A 193 12.40 1.41 0.17
CA THR A 193 12.94 1.39 -1.21
C THR A 193 13.20 -0.04 -1.67
N CYS A 194 12.83 -0.36 -2.90
CA CYS A 194 13.22 -1.61 -3.55
C CYS A 194 14.74 -1.78 -3.55
N PRO A 195 15.25 -3.02 -3.44
CA PRO A 195 16.69 -3.28 -3.57
C PRO A 195 17.27 -2.66 -4.84
N ARG A 196 18.47 -2.08 -4.72
CA ARG A 196 19.09 -1.25 -5.76
C ARG A 196 19.31 -2.01 -7.08
N ASN A 197 19.57 -3.30 -6.99
CA ASN A 197 19.92 -4.18 -8.11
C ASN A 197 18.70 -4.92 -8.68
N CYS A 198 17.48 -4.58 -8.23
CA CYS A 198 16.28 -5.04 -8.90
C CYS A 198 16.21 -4.37 -10.28
N GLN A 199 15.99 -5.16 -11.31
CA GLN A 199 15.82 -4.67 -12.68
C GLN A 199 14.70 -3.62 -12.73
N GLY A 200 15.03 -2.42 -13.20
CA GLY A 200 14.10 -1.28 -13.28
C GLY A 200 13.58 -0.76 -11.92
N GLY A 201 14.20 -1.17 -10.82
CA GLY A 201 13.72 -0.87 -9.47
C GLY A 201 12.40 -1.59 -9.12
N HIS A 202 12.09 -2.70 -9.79
CA HIS A 202 10.83 -3.42 -9.63
C HIS A 202 10.95 -4.55 -8.61
N CYS A 203 10.27 -4.39 -7.48
CA CYS A 203 10.17 -5.40 -6.45
C CYS A 203 8.73 -5.69 -6.03
N HIS A 204 8.50 -6.84 -5.42
CA HIS A 204 7.18 -7.27 -4.95
C HIS A 204 6.67 -6.33 -3.87
N ILE A 205 5.47 -5.78 -4.05
CA ILE A 205 4.96 -4.68 -3.23
C ILE A 205 4.88 -4.99 -1.72
N LEU A 206 4.65 -6.25 -1.34
CA LEU A 206 4.64 -6.67 0.06
C LEU A 206 6.00 -7.12 0.60
N LYS A 207 6.81 -7.81 -0.22
CA LYS A 207 7.98 -8.57 0.25
C LYS A 207 9.30 -7.87 -0.03
N GLY A 208 9.33 -6.93 -0.97
CA GLY A 208 10.57 -6.29 -1.43
C GLY A 208 11.47 -7.17 -2.29
N THR A 209 11.06 -8.41 -2.58
CA THR A 209 11.83 -9.31 -3.44
C THR A 209 11.80 -8.81 -4.88
N CYS A 210 12.96 -8.74 -5.54
CA CYS A 210 13.07 -8.30 -6.93
C CYS A 210 12.27 -9.19 -7.87
N LEU A 211 11.61 -8.59 -8.86
CA LEU A 211 10.91 -9.33 -9.92
C LEU A 211 11.85 -9.77 -11.05
N GLY A 212 13.04 -9.16 -11.11
CA GLY A 212 14.15 -9.50 -11.99
C GLY A 212 15.42 -8.84 -11.45
N CYS A 213 16.59 -9.38 -11.79
CA CYS A 213 17.88 -8.83 -11.40
C CYS A 213 18.57 -8.21 -12.60
N ASP A 214 19.39 -7.19 -12.35
CA ASP A 214 20.35 -6.71 -13.34
C ASP A 214 21.35 -7.82 -13.73
N ASP A 215 21.94 -7.70 -14.92
CA ASP A 215 22.75 -8.77 -15.53
C ASP A 215 23.88 -9.27 -14.61
N GLY A 216 23.96 -10.59 -14.47
CA GLY A 216 24.97 -11.24 -13.65
C GLY A 216 24.69 -11.22 -12.15
N LEU A 217 23.49 -10.81 -11.71
CA LEU A 217 23.06 -10.88 -10.31
C LEU A 217 21.90 -11.86 -10.12
N THR A 218 21.83 -12.44 -8.91
CA THR A 218 20.83 -13.42 -8.48
C THR A 218 20.47 -13.26 -7.01
N GLY A 219 19.45 -14.00 -6.59
CA GLY A 219 18.92 -13.97 -5.25
C GLY A 219 17.67 -13.07 -5.14
N PRO A 220 16.97 -13.13 -4.01
CA PRO A 220 15.70 -12.43 -3.82
C PRO A 220 15.83 -10.89 -3.84
N THR A 221 17.02 -10.36 -3.54
CA THR A 221 17.32 -8.92 -3.54
C THR A 221 18.44 -8.55 -4.51
N CYS A 222 18.85 -9.49 -5.39
CA CYS A 222 19.89 -9.30 -6.41
C CYS A 222 21.25 -8.86 -5.86
N GLU A 223 21.66 -9.46 -4.74
CA GLU A 223 22.94 -9.18 -4.08
C GLU A 223 24.03 -10.20 -4.42
N THR A 224 23.65 -11.36 -4.98
CA THR A 224 24.60 -12.44 -5.28
C THR A 224 25.06 -12.37 -6.72
N ILE A 225 26.37 -12.30 -6.96
CA ILE A 225 26.94 -12.36 -8.30
C ILE A 225 26.79 -13.78 -8.84
N GLN A 226 26.19 -13.92 -10.04
CA GLN A 226 26.33 -15.13 -10.84
C GLN A 226 27.80 -15.27 -11.19
N THR A 227 28.52 -16.12 -10.46
CA THR A 227 29.79 -16.63 -10.96
C THR A 227 29.46 -17.40 -12.23
N GLN A 228 29.69 -16.80 -13.38
CA GLN A 228 29.81 -17.55 -14.62
C GLN A 228 30.98 -18.51 -14.40
N THR A 229 30.68 -19.72 -13.93
CA THR A 229 31.41 -20.86 -14.44
C THR A 229 31.02 -20.90 -15.91
N ASN A 230 31.78 -20.17 -16.74
CA ASN A 230 31.95 -20.54 -18.12
C ASN A 230 32.54 -21.95 -18.07
N VAL A 231 31.66 -22.94 -17.92
CA VAL A 231 31.93 -24.30 -18.35
C VAL A 231 31.74 -24.20 -19.86
N PRO A 232 32.80 -24.22 -20.66
CA PRO A 232 32.61 -24.64 -22.04
C PRO A 232 31.99 -26.03 -21.94
N ASP A 233 30.82 -26.20 -22.54
CA ASP A 233 30.25 -27.52 -22.76
C ASP A 233 31.28 -28.36 -23.50
N ASP A 234 32.03 -29.20 -22.78
CA ASP A 234 32.85 -30.20 -23.43
C ASP A 234 33.00 -31.43 -22.53
N ASN A 235 32.51 -32.54 -23.06
CA ASN A 235 32.95 -33.91 -22.81
C ASN A 235 33.60 -34.22 -21.44
N LYS A 236 32.82 -34.94 -20.61
CA LYS A 236 33.21 -36.16 -19.86
C LYS A 236 34.70 -36.28 -19.44
N ASP A 237 34.98 -36.05 -18.15
CA ASP A 237 35.53 -37.08 -17.23
C ASP A 237 35.53 -36.58 -15.76
N PRO A 238 35.38 -37.47 -14.76
CA PRO A 238 35.42 -37.11 -13.35
C PRO A 238 36.76 -37.51 -12.75
N ASP A 239 37.62 -36.56 -12.36
CA ASP A 239 38.53 -36.77 -11.24
C ASP A 239 39.19 -35.47 -10.78
N THR A 240 39.42 -35.41 -9.47
CA THR A 240 40.12 -34.39 -8.66
C THR A 240 39.28 -33.28 -8.01
N ALA A 241 38.95 -33.55 -6.74
CA ALA A 241 38.59 -32.58 -5.73
C ALA A 241 39.86 -32.10 -5.00
N GLU A 242 40.05 -30.78 -4.86
CA GLU A 242 40.82 -30.04 -3.84
C GLU A 242 41.00 -28.58 -4.35
N HIS A 243 41.04 -27.49 -3.59
CA HIS A 243 41.06 -27.21 -2.15
C HIS A 243 40.75 -25.70 -1.95
N LEU A 244 40.03 -25.37 -0.87
CA LEU A 244 39.92 -24.11 -0.08
C LEU A 244 40.34 -22.74 -0.66
N GLY A 245 39.47 -21.74 -0.42
CA GLY A 245 39.82 -20.33 -0.60
C GLY A 245 38.86 -19.32 0.08
N HIS A 246 38.99 -19.19 1.41
CA HIS A 246 38.72 -18.01 2.24
C HIS A 246 37.34 -17.30 2.21
N MET A 247 36.55 -17.63 3.24
CA MET A 247 35.47 -16.81 3.81
C MET A 247 36.03 -15.51 4.38
N LEU A 248 35.64 -14.37 3.81
CA LEU A 248 35.70 -13.06 4.46
C LEU A 248 34.27 -12.59 4.72
N ILE A 249 33.77 -12.87 5.92
CA ILE A 249 32.57 -12.20 6.45
C ILE A 249 33.02 -10.77 6.77
N PHE A 250 32.58 -9.80 5.96
CA PHE A 250 32.55 -8.41 6.42
C PHE A 250 31.27 -8.24 7.22
N ASP A 251 31.40 -8.30 8.54
CA ASP A 251 30.32 -7.93 9.46
C ASP A 251 29.99 -6.45 9.24
N ILE A 252 28.89 -6.16 8.55
CA ILE A 252 28.34 -4.80 8.48
C ILE A 252 27.63 -4.52 9.80
N ALA A 253 28.40 -4.03 10.78
CA ALA A 253 27.86 -3.60 12.05
C ALA A 253 26.94 -2.38 11.85
N HIS A 254 25.64 -2.57 12.06
CA HIS A 254 24.68 -1.47 12.18
C HIS A 254 24.63 -1.03 13.64
N ALA A 255 24.96 0.23 13.90
CA ALA A 255 24.84 0.80 15.24
C ALA A 255 23.36 0.91 15.60
N VAL A 256 22.91 0.07 16.53
CA VAL A 256 21.55 0.11 17.08
C VAL A 256 21.62 0.76 18.46
N SER A 257 20.85 1.82 18.66
CA SER A 257 20.63 2.39 19.99
C SER A 257 19.48 1.65 20.65
N ILE A 258 19.80 0.73 21.57
CA ILE A 258 18.81 0.04 22.40
C ILE A 258 18.60 0.89 23.65
N LEU A 259 17.36 1.33 23.86
CA LEU A 259 16.97 2.07 25.06
C LEU A 259 16.07 1.17 25.90
N GLU A 260 16.55 0.81 27.08
CA GLU A 260 15.79 0.04 28.06
C GLU A 260 15.20 0.98 29.12
N PRO A 261 14.00 0.67 29.65
CA PRO A 261 13.45 1.40 30.79
C PRO A 261 14.43 1.31 31.97
N ARG A 262 14.64 2.43 32.69
CA ARG A 262 15.51 2.46 33.88
C ARG A 262 14.98 1.58 35.03
N GLU A 263 13.70 1.22 35.01
CA GLU A 263 13.05 0.34 35.98
C GLU A 263 12.21 -0.71 35.25
N SER A 264 12.30 -1.97 35.67
CA SER A 264 11.51 -3.07 35.13
C SER A 264 10.01 -2.84 35.42
N PRO A 265 9.13 -2.75 34.40
CA PRO A 265 7.70 -2.63 34.63
C PRO A 265 7.16 -3.97 35.16
N GLY A 266 7.09 -4.08 36.49
CA GLY A 266 6.42 -5.19 37.16
C GLY A 266 4.91 -5.04 37.05
N ILE A 267 4.22 -6.12 36.67
CA ILE A 267 2.75 -6.22 36.66
C ILE A 267 2.21 -6.50 38.09
N ASP A 268 3.06 -6.46 39.12
CA ASP A 268 2.68 -6.73 40.49
C ASP A 268 2.45 -5.44 41.29
N SER A 269 1.18 -5.04 41.39
CA SER A 269 0.55 -4.30 42.50
C SER A 269 1.04 -2.88 42.88
N THR A 270 2.02 -2.29 42.20
CA THR A 270 2.32 -0.84 42.33
C THR A 270 1.76 -0.06 41.14
N PRO A 271 1.22 1.17 41.33
CA PRO A 271 0.76 1.97 40.21
C PRO A 271 1.96 2.21 39.28
N VAL A 272 1.89 1.68 38.06
CA VAL A 272 2.92 1.85 37.05
C VAL A 272 3.22 3.35 36.93
N GLY A 273 4.43 3.74 37.33
CA GLY A 273 4.91 5.10 37.14
C GLY A 273 4.94 5.41 35.66
N THR A 274 4.17 6.41 35.25
CA THR A 274 4.11 6.91 33.87
C THR A 274 5.44 7.53 33.43
N SER A 275 6.30 7.91 34.37
CA SER A 275 7.60 8.54 34.16
C SER A 275 8.52 7.73 33.23
N SER A 276 8.61 6.41 33.42
CA SER A 276 9.41 5.53 32.56
C SER A 276 8.86 5.51 31.14
N LEU A 277 7.54 5.38 30.98
CA LEU A 277 6.89 5.40 29.67
C LEU A 277 7.07 6.74 28.96
N LEU A 278 6.81 7.84 29.66
CA LEU A 278 6.97 9.20 29.14
C LEU A 278 8.43 9.48 28.75
N SER A 279 9.41 9.04 29.54
CA SER A 279 10.82 9.23 29.20
C SER A 279 11.21 8.55 27.87
N LEU A 280 10.68 7.36 27.62
CA LEU A 280 10.91 6.63 26.37
C LEU A 280 10.19 7.31 25.20
N VAL A 281 8.95 7.76 25.39
CA VAL A 281 8.17 8.43 24.35
C VAL A 281 8.78 9.80 24.00
N SER A 282 9.23 10.56 24.99
CA SER A 282 9.93 11.83 24.78
C SER A 282 11.26 11.63 24.06
N TYR A 283 12.02 10.59 24.42
CA TYR A 283 13.24 10.24 23.69
C TYR A 283 12.93 9.90 22.23
N ALA A 284 11.96 9.02 21.99
CA ALA A 284 11.54 8.62 20.64
C ALA A 284 11.03 9.80 19.80
N THR A 285 10.39 10.78 20.43
CA THR A 285 9.92 12.01 19.77
C THR A 285 11.09 12.92 19.35
N ASN A 286 12.16 12.95 20.15
CA ASN A 286 13.32 13.82 19.91
C ASN A 286 14.41 13.19 19.03
N VAL A 287 14.38 11.88 18.80
CA VAL A 287 15.35 11.20 17.94
C VAL A 287 14.93 11.33 16.47
N SER A 288 15.79 11.95 15.66
CA SER A 288 15.67 11.94 14.19
C SER A 288 16.07 10.57 13.64
N ALA A 289 15.20 9.57 13.83
CA ALA A 289 15.39 8.25 13.25
C ALA A 289 14.96 8.28 11.77
N LYS A 290 15.85 7.87 10.86
CA LYS A 290 15.56 7.74 9.42
C LYS A 290 14.72 6.49 9.09
N GLY A 291 14.26 5.75 10.09
CA GLY A 291 13.55 4.48 9.95
C GLY A 291 12.62 4.19 11.15
N PRO A 292 11.84 3.10 11.09
CA PRO A 292 10.85 2.78 12.12
C PRO A 292 11.50 2.48 13.46
N ILE A 293 10.90 2.98 14.54
CA ILE A 293 11.30 2.65 15.90
C ILE A 293 10.70 1.28 16.25
N THR A 294 11.56 0.31 16.56
CA THR A 294 11.13 -1.01 16.99
C THR A 294 10.88 -1.00 18.49
N ILE A 295 9.64 -1.29 18.89
CA ILE A 295 9.23 -1.33 20.30
C ILE A 295 8.94 -2.80 20.65
N VAL A 296 9.58 -3.29 21.71
CA VAL A 296 9.45 -4.69 22.14
C VAL A 296 9.02 -4.73 23.60
N SER A 297 7.92 -5.42 23.88
CA SER A 297 7.51 -5.83 25.22
C SER A 297 7.55 -7.36 25.31
N LYS A 298 7.41 -7.90 26.54
CA LYS A 298 7.39 -9.35 26.80
C LYS A 298 6.41 -10.12 25.90
N ASP A 299 5.27 -9.52 25.63
CA ASP A 299 4.16 -10.06 24.84
C ASP A 299 4.01 -9.39 23.46
N GLY A 300 4.80 -8.36 23.18
CA GLY A 300 4.72 -7.55 21.96
C GLY A 300 3.41 -6.74 21.80
N ALA A 301 2.59 -6.64 22.86
CA ALA A 301 1.24 -6.05 22.79
C ALA A 301 0.97 -5.02 23.88
N SER A 302 0.91 -5.38 25.17
CA SER A 302 0.43 -4.49 26.23
C SER A 302 1.17 -3.15 26.32
N LEU A 303 2.47 -3.17 26.65
CA LEU A 303 3.27 -1.94 26.79
C LEU A 303 3.62 -1.31 25.44
N CYS A 304 3.73 -2.13 24.37
CA CYS A 304 3.88 -1.63 23.01
C CYS A 304 2.67 -0.78 22.58
N GLY A 305 1.46 -1.23 22.89
CA GLY A 305 0.21 -0.53 22.60
C GLY A 305 0.10 0.76 23.40
N ALA A 306 0.40 0.72 24.70
CA ALA A 306 0.43 1.92 25.53
C ALA A 306 1.45 2.96 25.04
N PHE A 307 2.66 2.52 24.67
CA PHE A 307 3.68 3.40 24.08
C PHE A 307 3.19 4.04 22.78
N CYS A 308 2.67 3.24 21.86
CA CYS A 308 2.16 3.73 20.58
C CYS A 308 1.01 4.72 20.77
N ALA A 309 0.07 4.45 21.68
CA ALA A 309 -1.04 5.33 21.96
C ALA A 309 -0.57 6.67 22.55
N VAL A 310 0.31 6.65 23.56
CA VAL A 310 0.87 7.86 24.16
C VAL A 310 1.70 8.64 23.15
N PHE A 311 2.53 7.98 22.34
CA PHE A 311 3.31 8.63 21.28
C PHE A 311 2.42 9.38 20.27
N ASN A 312 1.38 8.72 19.73
CA ASN A 312 0.48 9.36 18.78
C ASN A 312 -0.33 10.51 19.42
N CYS A 313 -0.81 10.32 20.64
CA CYS A 313 -1.54 11.34 21.37
C CYS A 313 -0.65 12.56 21.70
N MET A 314 0.62 12.36 22.08
CA MET A 314 1.56 13.47 22.30
C MET A 314 1.82 14.24 21.02
N GLN A 315 1.93 13.58 19.86
CA GLN A 315 2.05 14.25 18.58
C GLN A 315 0.79 15.07 18.25
N GLN A 316 -0.41 14.52 18.48
CA GLN A 316 -1.68 15.26 18.30
C GLN A 316 -1.74 16.50 19.19
N ILE A 317 -1.38 16.39 20.47
CA ILE A 317 -1.37 17.53 21.41
C ILE A 317 -0.43 18.62 20.90
N ASN A 318 0.78 18.26 20.46
CA ASN A 318 1.78 19.23 20.00
C ASN A 318 1.44 19.88 18.65
N MET A 319 0.63 19.22 17.82
CA MET A 319 0.27 19.71 16.49
C MET A 319 -1.07 20.46 16.47
N ASP A 320 -2.06 19.96 17.22
CA ASP A 320 -3.47 20.34 17.08
C ASP A 320 -4.06 20.90 18.39
N ASP A 321 -3.26 21.07 19.46
CA ASP A 321 -3.69 21.49 20.81
C ASP A 321 -4.91 20.69 21.35
N SER A 322 -5.10 19.46 20.86
CA SER A 322 -6.22 18.59 21.18
C SER A 322 -5.82 17.12 21.12
N VAL A 323 -6.61 16.26 21.77
CA VAL A 323 -6.33 14.82 21.82
C VAL A 323 -7.61 14.00 21.89
N ASP A 324 -7.72 12.99 21.04
CA ASP A 324 -8.77 11.97 21.12
C ASP A 324 -8.14 10.59 21.33
N VAL A 325 -8.06 10.20 22.61
CA VAL A 325 -7.46 8.94 23.02
C VAL A 325 -8.27 7.74 22.50
N PHE A 326 -9.59 7.84 22.46
CA PHE A 326 -10.46 6.75 22.02
C PHE A 326 -10.25 6.44 20.53
N THR A 327 -10.29 7.48 19.70
CA THR A 327 -10.06 7.34 18.27
C THR A 327 -8.64 6.85 17.98
N THR A 328 -7.64 7.36 18.70
CA THR A 328 -6.24 6.92 18.56
C THR A 328 -6.08 5.43 18.89
N VAL A 329 -6.60 4.99 20.04
CA VAL A 329 -6.54 3.56 20.43
C VAL A 329 -7.31 2.69 19.43
N ARG A 330 -8.48 3.13 18.97
CA ARG A 330 -9.26 2.39 17.96
C ARG A 330 -8.51 2.23 16.65
N GLN A 331 -7.81 3.27 16.19
CA GLN A 331 -6.96 3.20 14.99
C GLN A 331 -5.74 2.29 15.17
N LEU A 332 -5.20 2.20 16.38
CA LEU A 332 -4.13 1.23 16.69
C LEU A 332 -4.68 -0.20 16.68
N GLN A 333 -5.86 -0.41 17.25
CA GLN A 333 -6.52 -1.72 17.32
C GLN A 333 -6.95 -2.26 15.96
N THR A 334 -7.21 -1.41 14.95
CA THR A 334 -7.45 -1.90 13.58
C THR A 334 -6.19 -2.51 12.95
N ARG A 335 -5.00 -2.11 13.40
CA ARG A 335 -3.71 -2.65 12.93
C ARG A 335 -3.23 -3.83 13.78
N ARG A 336 -3.41 -3.75 15.10
CA ARG A 336 -3.10 -4.81 16.07
C ARG A 336 -4.18 -4.88 17.15
N PRO A 337 -5.13 -5.83 17.05
CA PRO A 337 -6.26 -5.93 17.98
C PRO A 337 -5.85 -6.13 19.45
N GLU A 338 -4.65 -6.65 19.70
CA GLU A 338 -4.12 -6.91 21.04
C GLU A 338 -3.71 -5.64 21.79
N PHE A 339 -3.57 -4.50 21.10
CA PHE A 339 -3.13 -3.24 21.70
C PHE A 339 -4.21 -2.59 22.56
N CYS A 340 -3.82 -2.17 23.78
CA CYS A 340 -4.72 -1.51 24.72
C CYS A 340 -6.02 -2.32 24.93
N SER A 341 -5.89 -3.64 24.98
CA SER A 341 -7.02 -4.57 25.03
C SER A 341 -7.61 -4.69 26.44
N THR A 342 -6.84 -4.29 27.45
CA THR A 342 -7.27 -4.28 28.85
C THR A 342 -7.58 -2.87 29.34
N LEU A 343 -8.49 -2.76 30.33
CA LEU A 343 -8.82 -1.48 30.96
C LEU A 343 -7.59 -0.84 31.62
N GLU A 344 -6.68 -1.64 32.17
CA GLU A 344 -5.47 -1.16 32.83
C GLU A 344 -4.50 -0.51 31.84
N GLU A 345 -4.30 -1.10 30.66
CA GLU A 345 -3.51 -0.51 29.58
C GLU A 345 -4.14 0.79 29.08
N TYR A 346 -5.46 0.81 28.90
CA TYR A 346 -6.17 2.02 28.48
C TYR A 346 -6.03 3.13 29.52
N LEU A 347 -6.20 2.82 30.81
CA LEU A 347 -6.01 3.78 31.92
C LEU A 347 -4.55 4.26 32.02
N LEU A 348 -3.57 3.42 31.71
CA LEU A 348 -2.16 3.80 31.66
C LEU A 348 -1.91 4.91 30.63
N VAL A 349 -2.54 4.81 29.44
CA VAL A 349 -2.46 5.85 28.40
C VAL A 349 -3.02 7.18 28.91
N TYR A 350 -4.20 7.17 29.53
CA TYR A 350 -4.79 8.39 30.09
C TYR A 350 -3.93 9.02 31.19
N ARG A 351 -3.38 8.21 32.10
CA ARG A 351 -2.50 8.69 33.17
C ARG A 351 -1.23 9.31 32.61
N ALA A 352 -0.59 8.65 31.64
CA ALA A 352 0.62 9.18 31.01
C ALA A 352 0.36 10.52 30.31
N LEU A 353 -0.75 10.65 29.58
CA LEU A 353 -1.10 11.90 28.93
C LEU A 353 -1.46 13.01 29.91
N TYR A 354 -2.14 12.68 31.01
CA TYR A 354 -2.43 13.63 32.08
C TYR A 354 -1.14 14.18 32.70
N ASP A 355 -0.19 13.30 33.02
CA ASP A 355 1.10 13.70 33.58
C ASP A 355 1.92 14.54 32.58
N TYR A 356 1.91 14.17 31.30
CA TYR A 356 2.56 14.94 30.24
C TYR A 356 1.99 16.37 30.12
N ILE A 357 0.66 16.52 30.06
CA ILE A 357 0.02 17.84 30.02
C ILE A 357 0.36 18.64 31.28
N GLY A 358 0.41 17.98 32.44
CA GLY A 358 0.90 18.58 33.69
C GLY A 358 2.29 19.19 33.55
N THR A 359 3.25 18.47 32.95
CA THR A 359 4.60 19.00 32.69
C THR A 359 4.63 20.17 31.71
N ILE A 360 3.81 20.15 30.65
CA ILE A 360 3.70 21.27 29.71
C ILE A 360 3.20 22.53 30.43
N SER A 361 2.17 22.37 31.26
CA SER A 361 1.59 23.49 32.00
C SER A 361 2.57 24.14 32.97
N GLN A 362 3.37 23.34 33.69
CA GLN A 362 4.41 23.85 34.60
C GLN A 362 5.50 24.61 33.84
N ASN A 363 5.93 24.12 32.67
CA ASN A 363 6.92 24.80 31.82
C ASN A 363 6.43 26.16 31.29
N ILE A 364 5.11 26.36 31.14
CA ILE A 364 4.53 27.64 30.72
C ILE A 364 4.56 28.67 31.87
N TYR A 365 4.37 28.24 33.12
CA TYR A 365 4.40 29.12 34.30
C TYR A 365 5.83 29.44 34.80
N GLU A 366 6.84 28.62 34.47
CA GLU A 366 8.25 28.91 34.82
C GLU A 366 8.96 29.87 33.85
N ASN A 367 8.36 30.15 32.69
CA ASN A 367 8.89 31.09 31.68
C ASN A 367 8.17 32.46 31.66
N MET A 368 7.39 32.78 32.70
CA MET A 368 6.71 34.06 32.89
C MET A 368 7.34 34.92 33.97
#